data_AF-Q4U3X6-F1
#
_entry.id   AF-Q4U3X6-F1
#
_cell.length_a   1.000
_cell.length_b   1.000
_cell.length_c   1.000
_cell.angle_alpha   90.00
_cell.angle_beta   90.00
_cell.angle_gamma   90.00
#
_symmetry.space_group_name_H-M   'P 1'
#
loop_
_entity.id
_entity.type
_entity.pdbx_description
1 polymer ?
#
loop_
_entity_poly.entity_id
_entity_poly.type
_entity_poly.pdbx_seq_one_letter_code
_entity_poly.pdbx_strand_id
1 'polypeptide(L)' 'RIFQGCQFRSVEAVQEITEYAKNIPGFVNLDLNDQVTLLKYGVHEIIYTMLASL' A
#
# COMPACT_ATOMS: atom_id res chain seq x y z
N ARG A 1 -11.50 19.90 -5.53
CA ARG A 1 -10.41 20.08 -4.55
C ARG A 1 -10.29 18.92 -3.57
N ILE A 2 -11.36 18.50 -2.89
CA ILE A 2 -11.32 17.34 -1.95
C ILE A 2 -10.84 16.07 -2.64
N PHE A 3 -11.43 15.69 -3.78
CA PHE A 3 -11.03 14.49 -4.53
C PHE A 3 -9.54 14.47 -4.92
N GLN A 4 -8.99 15.58 -5.41
CA GLN A 4 -7.56 15.70 -5.74
C GLN A 4 -6.67 15.56 -4.50
N GLY A 5 -7.08 16.15 -3.37
CA GLY A 5 -6.37 15.98 -2.10
C GLY A 5 -6.38 14.53 -1.60
N CYS A 6 -7.52 13.84 -1.72
CA CYS A 6 -7.64 12.42 -1.41
C CYS A 6 -6.73 11.58 -2.31
N GLN A 7 -6.67 11.87 -3.61
CA GLN A 7 -5.78 11.16 -4.53
C GLN A 7 -4.30 11.35 -4.15
N PHE A 8 -3.88 12.57 -3.82
CA PHE A 8 -2.51 12.83 -3.40
C PHE A 8 -2.13 12.02 -2.14
N ARG A 9 -2.98 12.08 -1.11
CA ARG A 9 -2.78 11.29 0.12
C ARG A 9 -2.81 9.78 -0.12
N SER A 10 -3.62 9.32 -1.08
CA SER A 10 -3.66 7.90 -1.44
C SER A 10 -2.35 7.44 -2.06
N VAL A 11 -1.67 8.27 -2.84
CA VAL A 11 -0.36 7.94 -3.41
C VAL A 11 0.70 7.84 -2.32
N GLU A 12 0.71 8.77 -1.37
CA GLU A 12 1.61 8.72 -0.20
C GLU A 12 1.39 7.42 0.60
N ALA A 13 0.14 7.07 0.88
CA ALA A 13 -0.19 5.82 1.59
C ALA A 13 0.29 4.56 0.84
N VAL A 14 0.19 4.52 -0.49
CA VAL A 14 0.72 3.41 -1.30
C VAL A 14 2.24 3.29 -1.13
N GLN A 15 2.97 4.40 -1.06
CA GLN A 15 4.41 4.40 -0.83
C GLN A 15 4.76 3.86 0.56
N GLU A 16 4.08 4.36 1.60
CA GLU A 16 4.27 3.90 2.99
C GLU A 16 3.99 2.39 3.13
N ILE A 17 2.90 1.91 2.53
CA ILE A 17 2.53 0.48 2.55
C ILE A 17 3.57 -0.36 1.81
N THR A 18 4.11 0.15 0.69
CA THR A 18 5.16 -0.55 -0.07
C THR A 18 6.44 -0.68 0.75
N GLU A 19 6.87 0.38 1.44
CA GLU A 19 8.03 0.32 2.34
C GLU A 19 7.76 -0.59 3.55
N TYR A 20 6.55 -0.56 4.11
CA TYR A 20 6.16 -1.50 5.16
C TYR A 20 6.25 -2.96 4.68
N ALA A 21 5.74 -3.26 3.49
CA ALA A 21 5.73 -4.62 2.94
C ALA A 21 7.15 -5.18 2.78
N LYS A 22 8.13 -4.36 2.40
CA LYS A 22 9.55 -4.78 2.30
C LYS A 22 10.14 -5.23 3.64
N ASN A 23 9.58 -4.78 4.76
CA ASN A 23 10.02 -5.19 6.09
C ASN A 23 9.36 -6.49 6.59
N ILE A 24 8.39 -7.03 5.85
CA ILE A 24 7.75 -8.30 6.19
C ILE A 24 8.70 -9.46 5.86
N PRO A 25 9.05 -10.33 6.82
CA PRO A 25 9.94 -11.46 6.58
C PRO A 25 9.46 -12.33 5.41
N GLY A 26 10.35 -12.55 4.44
CA GLY A 26 10.06 -13.36 3.26
C GLY A 26 9.41 -12.62 2.09
N PHE A 27 8.85 -11.41 2.29
CA PHE A 27 8.19 -10.67 1.21
C PHE A 27 9.16 -10.29 0.08
N VAL A 28 10.34 -9.75 0.43
CA VAL A 28 11.37 -9.38 -0.55
C VAL A 28 12.03 -10.58 -1.25
N ASN A 29 11.80 -11.80 -0.73
CA ASN A 29 12.31 -13.03 -1.34
C ASN A 29 11.36 -13.61 -2.40
N LEU A 30 10.14 -13.07 -2.52
CA LEU A 30 9.19 -13.44 -3.58
C LEU A 30 9.66 -12.91 -4.94
N ASP A 31 9.12 -13.48 -6.02
CA ASP A 31 9.32 -12.90 -7.35
C ASP A 31 8.84 -11.44 -7.37
N LEU A 32 9.55 -10.59 -8.11
CA LEU A 32 9.20 -9.16 -8.17
C LEU A 32 7.78 -8.95 -8.71
N ASN A 33 7.33 -9.77 -9.66
CA ASN A 33 5.95 -9.69 -10.17
C ASN A 33 4.94 -10.08 -9.12
N ASP A 34 5.26 -11.05 -8.25
CA ASP A 34 4.38 -11.45 -7.14
C ASP A 34 4.30 -10.34 -6.10
N GLN A 35 5.42 -9.69 -5.76
CA GLN A 35 5.43 -8.52 -4.87
C GLN A 35 4.54 -7.38 -5.41
N VAL A 36 4.67 -7.06 -6.70
CA VAL A 36 3.84 -6.05 -7.38
C VAL A 36 2.38 -6.48 -7.41
N THR A 37 2.11 -7.76 -7.67
CA THR A 37 0.75 -8.32 -7.71
C THR A 37 0.07 -8.20 -6.36
N LEU A 38 0.75 -8.62 -5.28
CA LEU A 38 0.23 -8.52 -3.91
C LEU A 38 -0.08 -7.07 -3.53
N LEU A 39 0.82 -6.13 -3.81
CA LEU A 39 0.59 -4.71 -3.52
C LEU A 39 -0.54 -4.13 -4.37
N LYS A 40 -0.60 -4.45 -5.67
CA LYS A 40 -1.65 -3.99 -6.59
C LYS A 40 -3.05 -4.38 -6.10
N TYR A 41 -3.21 -5.60 -5.59
CA TYR A 41 -4.50 -6.09 -5.12
C TYR A 41 -4.80 -5.75 -3.65
N GLY A 42 -3.78 -5.66 -2.78
CA GLY A 42 -3.99 -5.46 -1.33
C GLY A 42 -3.96 -4.01 -0.84
N VAL A 43 -3.35 -3.07 -1.56
CA VAL A 43 -3.06 -1.74 -1.00
C VAL A 43 -4.31 -0.95 -0.57
N HIS A 44 -5.42 -1.07 -1.30
CA HIS A 44 -6.65 -0.35 -0.96
C HIS A 44 -7.33 -0.91 0.29
N GLU A 45 -7.28 -2.24 0.49
CA GLU A 45 -7.80 -2.87 1.70
C GLU A 45 -7.04 -2.40 2.94
N ILE A 46 -5.71 -2.28 2.83
CA ILE A 46 -4.85 -1.76 3.89
C ILE A 46 -5.16 -0.29 4.15
N ILE A 47 -5.30 0.54 3.11
CA ILE A 47 -5.69 1.96 3.26
C ILE A 47 -6.99 2.10 4.03
N TYR A 48 -8.04 1.35 3.68
CA TYR A 48 -9.32 1.43 4.40
C TYR A 48 -9.23 0.92 5.83
N THR A 49 -8.42 -0.11 6.08
CA THR A 49 -8.16 -0.62 7.44
C THR A 49 -7.46 0.42 8.32
N MET A 50 -6.44 1.11 7.80
CA MET A 50 -5.75 2.19 8.52
C MET A 50 -6.65 3.42 8.70
N LEU A 51 -7.47 3.75 7.71
CA LEU A 51 -8.46 4.84 7.81
C LEU A 51 -9.50 4.60 8.91
N ALA A 52 -9.89 3.34 9.14
CA ALA A 52 -10.79 2.98 10.24
C ALA A 52 -10.16 3.14 11.63
N SER A 53 -8.84 3.31 11.70
CA SER A 53 -8.09 3.51 12.94
C SER A 53 -7.84 4.99 13.27
N LEU A 54 -8.31 5.91 12.42
CA LEU A 54 -8.36 7.36 12.65
C LEU A 54 -9.64 7.75 13.40
#